data_AF-A0A919HT74-F1
#
_entry.id   AF-A0A919HT74-F1
#
_cell.length_a   1.000
_cell.length_b   1.000
_cell.length_c   1.000
_cell.angle_alpha   90.00
_cell.angle_beta   90.00
_cell.angle_gamma   90.00
#
_symmetry.space_group_name_H-M   'P 1'
#
loop_
_entity.id
_entity.type
_entity.pdbx_description
1 polymer ?
#
loop_
_entity_poly.entity_id
_entity_poly.type
_entity_poly.pdbx_seq_one_letter_code
_entity_poly.pdbx_strand_id
1 'polypeptide(L)'
;MTATARLTCSSSASAAPALQITHRFVGTEPLCPLTRNYNQRMKLLLEAPGDAPPIEVVELARIEKNGGPVSASRVRELYRQRNWQAVAALVPPGTLSF
;
A
#
# COMPACT_ATOMS: atom_id res chain seq x y z
N MET A 1 11.75 -23.53 32.43
CA MET A 1 11.16 -23.79 31.11
C MET A 1 10.03 -22.80 30.90
N THR A 2 10.33 -21.63 30.33
CA THR A 2 9.32 -20.60 30.09
C THR A 2 9.11 -20.54 28.58
N ALA A 3 7.94 -21.00 28.14
CA ALA A 3 7.49 -20.88 26.77
C ALA A 3 7.38 -19.40 26.40
N THR A 4 8.00 -19.00 25.28
CA THR A 4 7.73 -17.72 24.64
C THR A 4 7.42 -18.02 23.17
N ALA A 5 6.14 -18.24 22.88
CA ALA A 5 5.65 -18.26 21.52
C ALA A 5 5.67 -16.83 20.99
N ARG A 6 6.72 -16.46 20.23
CA ARG A 6 6.67 -15.27 19.38
C ARG A 6 5.90 -15.65 18.12
N LEU A 7 4.63 -15.26 18.05
CA LEU A 7 3.96 -15.13 16.75
C LEU A 7 4.70 -14.07 15.95
N THR A 8 5.63 -14.49 15.10
CA THR A 8 6.19 -13.64 14.05
C THR A 8 5.28 -13.79 12.83
N CYS A 9 4.47 -12.78 12.57
CA CYS A 9 3.83 -12.63 11.26
C CYS A 9 4.95 -12.28 10.26
N SER A 10 5.57 -13.31 9.66
CA SER A 10 6.75 -13.23 8.80
C SER A 10 6.43 -13.17 7.31
N SER A 11 5.16 -13.01 6.93
CA SER A 11 4.69 -13.35 5.58
C SER A 11 5.23 -12.45 4.44
N SER A 12 5.83 -11.29 4.74
CA SER A 12 6.53 -10.48 3.72
C SER A 12 8.06 -10.58 3.77
N ALA A 13 8.65 -10.88 4.94
CA ALA A 13 10.10 -10.97 5.09
C ALA A 13 10.68 -12.27 4.52
N SER A 14 9.92 -13.37 4.55
CA SER A 14 10.38 -14.68 4.06
C SER A 14 10.59 -14.72 2.54
N ALA A 15 9.79 -13.98 1.78
CA ALA A 15 9.86 -13.98 0.30
C ALA A 15 10.91 -13.02 -0.26
N ALA A 16 11.28 -11.96 0.47
CA ALA A 16 12.12 -10.89 -0.06
C ALA A 16 13.55 -11.33 -0.41
N PRO A 17 14.26 -12.14 0.39
CA PRO A 17 15.59 -12.63 0.03
C PRO A 17 15.57 -13.53 -1.21
N ALA A 18 14.55 -14.39 -1.33
CA ALA A 18 14.41 -15.30 -2.46
C ALA A 18 14.14 -14.56 -3.79
N LEU A 19 13.52 -13.40 -3.73
CA LEU A 19 13.17 -12.56 -4.88
C LEU A 19 14.12 -11.37 -5.09
N GLN A 20 15.19 -11.27 -4.28
CA GLN A 20 16.15 -10.15 -4.32
C GLN A 20 15.46 -8.77 -4.27
N ILE A 21 14.40 -8.64 -3.46
CA ILE A 21 13.68 -7.38 -3.34
C ILE A 21 14.53 -6.39 -2.56
N THR A 22 14.82 -5.24 -3.18
CA THR A 22 15.61 -4.15 -2.57
C THR A 22 14.75 -2.95 -2.21
N HIS A 23 13.61 -2.76 -2.89
CA HIS A 23 12.72 -1.62 -2.70
C HIS A 23 11.27 -2.06 -2.60
N ARG A 24 10.50 -1.34 -1.79
CA ARG A 24 9.05 -1.46 -1.71
C ARG A 24 8.41 -0.08 -1.84
N PHE A 25 7.59 0.09 -2.88
CA PHE A 25 6.85 1.32 -3.11
C PHE A 25 5.47 1.24 -2.46
N VAL A 26 5.10 2.28 -1.72
CA VAL A 26 3.77 2.44 -1.12
C VAL A 26 3.24 3.85 -1.39
N GLY A 27 1.93 4.00 -1.49
CA GLY A 27 1.32 5.34 -1.58
C GLY A 27 1.22 5.98 -0.20
N THR A 28 1.36 7.31 -0.13
CA THR A 28 1.05 8.07 1.08
C THR A 28 -0.43 7.94 1.44
N GLU A 29 -0.72 7.88 2.73
CA GLU A 29 -2.09 7.77 3.24
C GLU A 29 -2.39 8.90 4.23
N PRO A 30 -2.82 10.07 3.74
CA PRO A 30 -3.14 11.20 4.59
C PRO A 30 -4.50 11.03 5.28
N LEU A 31 -5.42 10.20 4.76
CA LEU A 31 -6.80 10.16 5.24
C LEU A 31 -7.05 9.08 6.30
N CYS A 32 -6.29 7.99 6.28
CA CYS A 32 -6.46 6.87 7.21
C CYS A 32 -5.27 6.76 8.19
N PRO A 33 -5.44 7.14 9.47
CA PRO A 33 -4.36 7.06 10.46
C PRO A 33 -3.83 5.64 10.67
N LEU A 34 -4.70 4.63 10.61
CA LEU A 34 -4.33 3.23 10.76
C LEU A 34 -3.36 2.79 9.66
N THR A 35 -3.71 3.08 8.41
CA THR A 35 -2.87 2.75 7.25
C THR A 35 -1.58 3.57 7.24
N ARG A 36 -1.62 4.83 7.67
CA ARG A 36 -0.40 5.64 7.86
C ARG A 36 0.54 5.00 8.88
N ASN A 37 0.02 4.57 10.02
CA ASN A 37 0.83 3.89 11.04
C ASN A 37 1.38 2.55 10.52
N TYR A 38 0.60 1.82 9.73
CA TYR A 38 1.05 0.62 9.05
C TYR A 38 2.25 0.89 8.12
N ASN A 39 2.21 1.95 7.29
CA ASN A 39 3.33 2.36 6.44
C ASN A 39 4.58 2.70 7.28
N GLN A 40 4.41 3.50 8.34
CA GLN A 40 5.50 3.85 9.24
C GLN A 40 6.12 2.62 9.90
N ARG A 41 5.29 1.68 10.37
CA ARG A 41 5.75 0.45 10.99
C ARG A 41 6.47 -0.44 9.99
N MET A 42 5.95 -0.53 8.76
CA MET A 42 6.59 -1.25 7.67
C MET A 42 7.99 -0.68 7.38
N LYS A 43 8.12 0.64 7.26
CA LYS A 43 9.40 1.30 7.06
C LYS A 43 10.41 0.95 8.15
N LEU A 44 10.01 1.09 9.42
CA LEU A 44 10.84 0.75 10.56
C LEU A 44 11.30 -0.71 10.59
N LEU A 45 10.45 -1.65 10.15
CA LEU A 45 10.78 -3.07 10.18
C LEU A 45 11.62 -3.52 8.99
N LEU A 46 11.40 -2.95 7.81
CA LEU A 46 12.04 -3.36 6.57
C LEU A 46 13.41 -2.69 6.37
N GLU A 47 13.58 -1.46 6.84
CA GLU A 47 14.86 -0.74 6.74
C GLU A 47 15.80 -1.04 7.92
N ALA A 48 15.29 -1.67 8.98
CA ALA A 48 16.12 -2.07 10.11
C ALA A 48 17.11 -3.17 9.71
N PRO A 49 18.36 -3.13 10.20
CA PRO A 49 19.30 -4.22 10.04
C PRO A 49 18.77 -5.52 10.67
N GLY A 50 18.99 -6.65 10.01
CA GLY A 50 18.60 -7.97 10.50
C GLY A 50 19.23 -9.10 9.71
N ASP A 51 18.63 -10.28 9.77
CA ASP A 51 19.13 -11.49 9.10
C ASP A 51 19.06 -11.41 7.56
N ALA A 52 18.29 -10.46 7.03
CA ALA A 52 18.15 -10.19 5.61
C ALA A 52 18.64 -8.76 5.28
N PRO A 53 19.09 -8.51 4.03
CA PRO A 53 19.38 -7.16 3.57
C PRO A 53 18.17 -6.23 3.79
N PRO A 54 18.41 -4.97 4.20
CA PRO A 54 17.34 -4.00 4.38
C PRO A 54 16.63 -3.72 3.05
N ILE A 55 15.32 -3.48 3.12
CA ILE A 55 14.49 -3.12 1.98
C ILE A 55 14.08 -1.66 2.15
N GLU A 56 14.45 -0.82 1.19
CA GLU A 56 14.07 0.59 1.20
C GLU A 56 12.56 0.73 0.97
N VAL A 57 11.88 1.48 1.84
CA VAL A 57 10.46 1.77 1.70
C VAL A 57 10.27 3.19 1.17
N VAL A 58 9.84 3.27 -0.08
CA VAL A 58 9.63 4.53 -0.80
C VAL A 58 8.14 4.90 -0.75
N GLU A 59 7.82 5.99 -0.06
CA GLU A 59 6.47 6.55 -0.05
C GLU A 59 6.25 7.52 -1.22
N LEU A 60 5.31 7.19 -2.09
CA LEU A 60 4.93 7.99 -3.25
C LEU A 60 3.70 8.84 -2.92
N ALA A 61 3.75 10.13 -3.28
CA ALA A 61 2.62 11.04 -3.07
C ALA A 61 1.35 10.49 -3.73
N ARG A 62 0.26 10.50 -2.97
CA ARG A 62 -1.04 10.05 -3.46
C ARG A 62 -1.53 10.94 -4.59
N ILE A 63 -1.96 10.32 -5.68
CA ILE A 63 -2.54 11.03 -6.82
C ILE A 63 -3.91 11.59 -6.41
N GLU A 64 -4.11 12.86 -6.70
CA GLU A 64 -5.38 13.55 -6.57
C GLU A 64 -5.95 13.91 -7.94
N LYS A 65 -7.28 13.81 -8.07
CA LYS A 65 -8.03 14.22 -9.25
C LYS A 65 -9.38 14.77 -8.83
N ASN A 66 -9.79 15.86 -9.47
CA ASN A 66 -11.11 16.48 -9.26
C ASN A 66 -11.39 16.72 -7.78
N GLY A 67 -10.48 17.44 -7.10
CA GLY A 67 -10.67 17.87 -5.71
C GLY A 67 -10.56 16.80 -4.63
N GLY A 68 -10.01 15.62 -4.93
CA GLY A 68 -9.75 14.62 -3.90
C GLY A 68 -8.90 13.44 -4.38
N PRO A 69 -8.50 12.55 -3.46
CA PRO A 69 -7.63 11.43 -3.81
C PRO A 69 -8.31 10.43 -4.74
N VAL A 70 -7.51 9.83 -5.59
CA VAL A 70 -7.92 8.64 -6.34
C VAL A 70 -7.94 7.45 -5.36
N SER A 71 -9.08 6.78 -5.24
CA SER A 71 -9.25 5.61 -4.37
C SER A 71 -10.30 4.65 -4.89
N ALA A 72 -10.12 3.36 -4.62
CA ALA A 72 -11.08 2.33 -5.03
C ALA A 72 -12.45 2.52 -4.37
N SER A 73 -12.49 3.02 -3.13
CA SER A 73 -13.75 3.33 -2.43
C SER A 73 -14.53 4.45 -3.14
N ARG A 74 -13.84 5.52 -3.57
CA ARG A 74 -14.46 6.61 -4.35
C ARG A 74 -14.96 6.12 -5.70
N VAL A 75 -14.19 5.28 -6.40
CA VAL A 75 -14.61 4.69 -7.68
C VAL A 75 -15.86 3.83 -7.50
N ARG A 76 -15.90 2.95 -6.49
CA ARG A 76 -17.08 2.12 -6.20
C ARG A 76 -18.31 2.95 -5.84
N GLU A 77 -18.14 4.05 -5.11
CA GLU A 77 -19.24 4.95 -4.80
C GLU A 77 -19.83 5.59 -6.05
N LEU A 78 -18.99 6.17 -6.92
CA LEU A 78 -19.42 6.75 -8.19
C LEU A 78 -20.05 5.71 -9.12
N TYR A 79 -19.55 4.48 -9.11
CA TYR A 79 -20.12 3.37 -9.84
C TYR A 79 -21.55 3.06 -9.37
N ARG A 80 -21.80 3.00 -8.06
CA ARG A 80 -23.15 2.80 -7.50
C ARG A 80 -24.11 3.91 -7.93
N GLN A 81 -23.62 5.14 -8.03
CA GLN A 81 -24.37 6.29 -8.51
C GLN A 81 -24.56 6.31 -10.04
N ARG A 82 -24.00 5.34 -10.78
CA ARG A 82 -23.98 5.29 -12.24
C ARG A 82 -23.38 6.53 -12.89
N ASN A 83 -22.47 7.23 -12.18
CA ASN A 83 -21.80 8.41 -12.69
C ASN A 83 -20.57 8.04 -13.52
N TRP A 84 -20.81 7.55 -14.74
CA TRP A 84 -19.77 7.02 -15.63
C TRP A 84 -18.71 8.04 -16.01
N GLN A 85 -19.12 9.31 -16.20
CA GLN A 85 -18.19 10.39 -16.52
C GLN A 85 -17.19 10.63 -15.39
N ALA A 86 -17.65 10.64 -14.14
CA ALA A 86 -16.77 10.80 -12.98
C ALA A 86 -15.87 9.58 -12.77
N VAL A 87 -16.37 8.37 -12.99
CA VAL A 87 -15.54 7.14 -12.95
C VAL A 87 -14.43 7.22 -14.00
N ALA A 88 -14.76 7.59 -15.23
CA ALA A 88 -13.81 7.65 -16.34
C ALA A 88 -12.68 8.65 -16.11
N ALA A 89 -12.93 9.73 -15.36
CA ALA A 89 -11.88 10.69 -15.00
C ALA A 89 -10.86 10.12 -14.00
N LEU A 90 -11.24 9.14 -13.18
CA LEU A 90 -10.41 8.60 -12.09
C LEU A 90 -9.59 7.37 -12.50
N VAL A 91 -10.06 6.58 -13.45
CA VAL A 91 -9.41 5.31 -13.84
C VAL A 91 -8.73 5.43 -15.21
N PRO A 92 -7.68 4.63 -15.50
CA PRO A 92 -7.09 4.61 -16.82
C PRO A 92 -8.06 4.02 -17.86
N PRO A 93 -7.91 4.33 -19.16
CA PRO A 93 -8.84 3.88 -20.20
C PRO A 93 -9.02 2.37 -20.26
N GLY A 94 -7.96 1.60 -20.03
CA GLY A 94 -8.01 0.13 -20.00
C GLY A 94 -8.86 -0.45 -18.85
N THR A 95 -9.16 0.34 -17.82
CA THR A 95 -10.10 -0.06 -16.76
C THR A 95 -11.56 0.12 -17.18
N LEU A 96 -11.85 0.84 -18.27
CA LEU A 96 -13.20 1.05 -18.80
C LEU A 96 -13.51 0.16 -20.02
N SER A 97 -12.49 -0.44 -20.62
CA SER A 97 -12.66 -1.39 -21.71
C SER A 97 -13.08 -2.74 -21.13
N PHE A 98 -14.36 -3.07 -21.26
CA PHE A 98 -14.94 -4.37 -20.95
C PHE A 98 -15.71 -4.90 -22.16
#